data_AF-A0A6L8UYU2-F1
#
_entry.id   AF-A0A6L8UYU2-F1
#
_cell.length_a   1.000
_cell.length_b   1.000
_cell.length_c   1.000
_cell.angle_alpha   90.00
_cell.angle_beta   90.00
_cell.angle_gamma   90.00
#
_symmetry.space_group_name_H-M   'P 1'
#
loop_
_entity.id
_entity.type
_entity.pdbx_description
1 polymer ?
#
loop_
_entity_poly.entity_id
_entity_poly.type
_entity_poly.pdbx_seq_one_letter_code
_entity_poly.pdbx_strand_id
1 'polypeptide(L)'
;MSDIHQVKEFIFEDDRPFLSCHASTLELLPSGDILAAWFGGTKEKAGDVAIWTSRRVDGHWTPPVKAADEVDVPHWNPVLFRRADGVLFLYYKIGTSIAEWVTMVIRSADDGFTWSAPVPLVEGDQGGRGPVKNKPIVLQDGTLVAPASIEPAWDAFVDLSFDGGETWTRSETVPLDRVGLQGKGIIQPTLWESEPGIVHMLTRSTEGAIYRSDSADGGRTWCQAYATELPNNNSGIDLVKLENGMLALVYNPTRPEPGKIKGPRTPLVLSFSKDNGLTWDHERLLDEGDKQYSYPAIIANGLELLITYTWKRERIAFQKISLDMSRNDLYSGNNYTTILL
;
A
#
# COMPACT_ATOMS: atom_id res chain seq x y z
N MET A 1 9.59 23.38 -18.32
CA MET A 1 9.70 23.14 -16.87
C MET A 1 8.30 23.32 -16.31
N SER A 2 7.68 22.22 -15.91
CA SER A 2 6.29 22.14 -15.44
C SER A 2 6.20 22.66 -14.01
N ASP A 3 5.29 23.60 -13.74
CA ASP A 3 5.03 24.09 -12.38
C ASP A 3 4.08 23.12 -11.67
N ILE A 4 4.58 21.93 -11.32
CA ILE A 4 3.87 21.03 -10.41
C ILE A 4 4.24 21.43 -8.99
N HIS A 5 3.25 21.89 -8.22
CA HIS A 5 3.43 22.11 -6.78
C HIS A 5 3.59 20.76 -6.08
N GLN A 6 4.81 20.50 -5.60
CA GLN A 6 5.16 19.34 -4.80
C GLN A 6 5.55 19.80 -3.41
N VAL A 7 4.92 19.21 -2.40
CA VAL A 7 5.36 19.31 -1.02
C VAL A 7 5.99 17.97 -0.66
N LYS A 8 7.20 17.99 -0.09
CA LYS A 8 7.87 16.82 0.50
C LYS A 8 8.31 17.19 1.89
N GLU A 9 7.94 16.37 2.86
CA GLU A 9 8.26 16.56 4.28
C GLU A 9 8.46 15.20 4.95
N PHE A 10 9.11 15.20 6.12
CA PHE A 10 9.07 14.07 7.02
C PHE A 10 7.93 14.25 8.02
N ILE A 11 7.27 13.14 8.37
CA ILE A 11 6.15 13.16 9.34
C ILE A 11 6.65 13.50 10.75
N PHE A 12 7.90 13.19 11.06
CA PHE A 12 8.55 13.45 12.34
C PHE A 12 10.07 13.57 12.13
N GLU A 13 10.74 14.21 13.09
CA GLU A 13 12.19 14.42 13.09
C GLU A 13 12.89 13.45 14.06
N ASP A 14 14.11 13.78 14.51
CA ASP A 14 14.90 12.93 15.41
C ASP A 14 14.28 12.77 16.81
N ASP A 15 13.45 13.72 17.25
CA ASP A 15 12.70 13.59 18.50
C ASP A 15 11.50 12.64 18.29
N ARG A 16 11.77 11.35 18.48
CA ARG A 16 10.82 10.26 18.24
C ARG A 16 11.02 9.07 19.18
N PRO A 17 9.96 8.31 19.48
CA PRO A 17 10.01 7.22 20.47
C PRO A 17 10.46 5.86 19.92
N PHE A 18 10.96 5.80 18.68
CA PHE A 18 11.38 4.55 18.02
C PHE A 18 12.64 4.75 17.17
N LEU A 19 13.46 3.71 17.05
CA LEU A 19 14.70 3.75 16.26
C LEU A 19 14.45 3.42 14.79
N SER A 20 13.50 2.52 14.52
CA SER A 20 13.11 2.11 13.17
C SER A 20 11.61 2.20 12.96
N CYS A 21 11.21 2.53 11.74
CA CYS A 21 9.82 2.63 11.30
C CYS A 21 9.65 2.08 9.89
N HIS A 22 8.48 1.53 9.57
CA HIS A 22 8.19 0.99 8.24
C HIS A 22 6.69 0.84 7.95
N ALA A 23 6.37 0.57 6.68
CA ALA A 23 5.04 0.25 6.17
C ALA A 23 3.99 1.30 6.55
N SER A 24 4.13 2.50 5.98
CA SER A 24 3.19 3.58 6.21
C SER A 24 1.87 3.37 5.45
N THR A 25 0.84 4.02 5.96
CA THR A 25 -0.49 4.20 5.37
C THR A 25 -0.95 5.62 5.71
N LEU A 26 -1.90 6.16 4.96
CA LEU A 26 -2.46 7.48 5.21
C LEU A 26 -3.94 7.51 4.84
N GLU A 27 -4.65 8.45 5.45
CA GLU A 27 -6.02 8.78 5.06
C GLU A 27 -6.30 10.29 5.15
N LEU A 28 -7.07 10.80 4.18
CA LEU A 28 -7.56 12.18 4.17
C LEU A 28 -8.86 12.27 4.98
N LEU A 29 -8.92 13.20 5.92
CA LEU A 29 -10.06 13.38 6.81
C LEU A 29 -10.98 14.51 6.32
N PRO A 30 -12.26 14.54 6.73
CA PRO A 30 -13.20 15.57 6.28
C PRO A 30 -12.80 17.01 6.62
N SER A 31 -12.00 17.20 7.67
CA SER A 31 -11.44 18.50 8.03
C SER A 31 -10.40 19.01 7.03
N GLY A 32 -9.90 18.16 6.12
CA GLY A 32 -8.71 18.41 5.30
C GLY A 32 -7.41 17.98 5.97
N ASP A 33 -7.46 17.51 7.22
CA ASP A 33 -6.31 16.90 7.90
C ASP A 33 -5.92 15.59 7.23
N ILE A 34 -4.65 15.22 7.37
CA ILE A 34 -4.15 13.92 6.93
C ILE A 34 -3.75 13.13 8.16
N LEU A 35 -4.30 11.93 8.33
CA LEU A 35 -3.82 10.99 9.34
C LEU A 35 -2.90 9.98 8.67
N ALA A 36 -1.70 9.80 9.21
CA ALA A 36 -0.78 8.76 8.79
C ALA A 36 -0.57 7.74 9.91
N ALA A 37 -0.32 6.48 9.55
CA ALA A 37 0.06 5.43 10.47
C ALA A 37 1.24 4.61 9.93
N TRP A 38 2.05 4.04 10.83
CA TRP A 38 3.17 3.14 10.51
C TRP A 38 3.48 2.25 11.72
N PHE A 39 4.21 1.15 11.52
CA PHE A 39 4.76 0.43 12.67
C PHE A 39 6.17 0.92 12.99
N GLY A 40 6.52 0.96 14.27
CA GLY A 40 7.83 1.43 14.73
C GLY A 40 8.19 0.95 16.13
N GLY A 41 9.49 0.73 16.35
CA GLY A 41 10.07 0.25 17.60
C GLY A 41 11.61 0.24 17.52
N THR A 42 12.26 -0.58 18.35
CA THR A 42 13.72 -0.73 18.34
C THR A 42 14.23 -1.26 16.99
N LYS A 43 13.56 -2.29 16.45
CA LYS A 43 13.81 -2.86 15.11
C LYS A 43 12.60 -3.68 14.69
N GLU A 44 12.48 -3.95 13.38
CA GLU A 44 11.48 -4.89 12.87
C GLU A 44 11.52 -6.24 13.64
N LYS A 45 10.36 -6.78 14.02
CA LYS A 45 10.15 -7.95 14.90
C LYS A 45 10.38 -7.77 16.39
N ALA A 46 10.92 -6.65 16.86
CA ALA A 46 11.12 -6.46 18.29
C ALA A 46 9.78 -6.36 19.04
N GLY A 47 9.73 -6.87 20.27
CA GLY A 47 8.50 -6.91 21.08
C GLY A 47 7.96 -5.53 21.48
N ASP A 48 8.72 -4.46 21.24
CA ASP A 48 8.32 -3.06 21.45
C ASP A 48 7.79 -2.38 20.19
N VAL A 49 7.62 -3.12 19.08
CA VAL A 49 7.05 -2.57 17.85
C VAL A 49 5.56 -2.34 18.03
N ALA A 50 5.18 -1.06 18.02
CA ALA A 50 3.80 -0.58 18.12
C ALA A 50 3.32 0.02 16.78
N ILE A 51 2.02 0.28 16.68
CA ILE A 51 1.45 1.13 15.62
C ILE A 51 1.42 2.57 16.11
N TRP A 52 2.07 3.44 15.36
CA TRP A 52 2.15 4.87 15.59
C TRP A 52 1.29 5.62 14.59
N THR A 53 0.74 6.75 15.02
CA THR A 53 0.00 7.68 14.18
C THR A 53 0.53 9.10 14.35
N SER A 54 0.36 9.92 13.32
CA SER A 54 0.53 11.37 13.39
C SER A 54 -0.48 12.03 12.47
N ARG A 55 -0.93 13.23 12.84
CA ARG A 55 -1.91 14.01 12.10
C ARG A 55 -1.25 15.25 11.54
N ARG A 56 -1.55 15.57 10.29
CA ARG A 56 -1.19 16.83 9.66
C ARG A 56 -2.35 17.80 9.76
N VAL A 57 -2.19 18.85 10.57
CA VAL A 57 -3.16 19.93 10.80
C VAL A 57 -2.54 21.24 10.34
N ASP A 58 -3.26 22.04 9.56
CA ASP A 58 -2.81 23.37 9.11
C ASP A 58 -1.37 23.41 8.55
N GLY A 59 -0.97 22.38 7.80
CA GLY A 59 0.37 22.33 7.22
C GLY A 59 1.42 21.59 8.04
N HIS A 60 1.13 21.18 9.27
CA HIS A 60 2.14 20.70 10.22
C HIS A 60 1.77 19.35 10.83
N TRP A 61 2.75 18.47 11.01
CA TRP A 61 2.55 17.17 11.66
C TRP A 61 2.60 17.28 13.18
N THR A 62 1.67 16.60 13.86
CA THR A 62 1.72 16.42 15.30
C THR A 62 2.82 15.42 15.69
N PRO A 63 3.33 15.45 16.93
CA PRO A 63 4.19 14.39 17.43
C PRO A 63 3.55 12.99 17.28
N PRO A 64 4.33 11.93 17.01
CA PRO A 64 3.80 10.57 16.93
C PRO A 64 3.14 10.11 18.23
N VAL A 65 1.97 9.48 18.11
CA VAL A 65 1.23 8.88 19.23
C VAL A 65 0.94 7.41 18.96
N LYS A 66 0.97 6.55 19.99
CA LYS A 66 0.62 5.13 19.85
C LYS A 66 -0.87 4.98 19.62
N ALA A 67 -1.25 4.23 18.59
CA ALA A 67 -2.64 3.82 18.33
C ALA A 67 -2.90 2.38 18.78
N ALA A 68 -1.90 1.50 18.69
CA ALA A 68 -1.96 0.13 19.19
C ALA A 68 -0.58 -0.33 19.68
N ASP A 69 -0.54 -1.00 20.82
CA ASP A 69 0.67 -1.51 21.47
C ASP A 69 0.31 -2.64 22.43
N GLU A 70 1.17 -3.64 22.52
CA GLU A 70 1.05 -4.75 23.45
C GLU A 70 2.46 -5.24 23.82
N VAL A 71 2.69 -5.46 25.11
CA VAL A 71 4.01 -5.82 25.64
C VAL A 71 4.48 -7.13 25.03
N ASP A 72 5.69 -7.13 24.47
CA ASP A 72 6.35 -8.29 23.86
C ASP A 72 5.62 -8.89 22.64
N VAL A 73 4.68 -8.14 22.06
CA VAL A 73 3.92 -8.55 20.86
C VAL A 73 4.17 -7.55 19.73
N PRO A 74 5.01 -7.88 18.73
CA PRO A 74 5.30 -6.97 17.64
C PRO A 74 4.07 -6.72 16.77
N HIS A 75 3.84 -5.46 16.43
CA HIS A 75 2.79 -5.00 15.54
C HIS A 75 3.29 -4.73 14.11
N TRP A 76 2.40 -4.86 13.12
CA TRP A 76 2.79 -4.92 11.71
C TRP A 76 1.77 -4.30 10.75
N ASN A 77 2.29 -3.84 9.61
CA ASN A 77 1.55 -3.46 8.39
C ASN A 77 0.21 -2.77 8.67
N PRO A 78 0.22 -1.58 9.31
CA PRO A 78 -1.01 -0.83 9.53
C PRO A 78 -1.65 -0.41 8.21
N VAL A 79 -2.97 -0.39 8.16
CA VAL A 79 -3.76 0.07 7.02
C VAL A 79 -4.91 0.92 7.56
N LEU A 80 -4.94 2.18 7.16
CA LEU A 80 -6.07 3.08 7.41
C LEU A 80 -7.09 2.92 6.29
N PHE A 81 -8.37 3.00 6.66
CA PHE A 81 -9.49 3.03 5.74
C PHE A 81 -10.65 3.78 6.36
N ARG A 82 -11.15 4.82 5.71
CA ARG A 82 -12.35 5.52 6.14
C ARG A 82 -13.58 4.98 5.42
N ARG A 83 -14.57 4.52 6.18
CA ARG A 83 -15.88 4.12 5.65
C ARG A 83 -16.73 5.36 5.36
N ALA A 84 -17.69 5.21 4.44
CA ALA A 84 -18.56 6.30 4.00
C ALA A 84 -19.41 6.93 5.13
N ASP A 85 -19.70 6.20 6.20
CA ASP A 85 -20.39 6.71 7.40
C ASP A 85 -19.48 7.53 8.34
N GLY A 86 -18.20 7.66 7.99
CA GLY A 86 -17.20 8.42 8.74
C GLY A 86 -16.42 7.60 9.76
N VAL A 87 -16.74 6.31 9.96
CA VAL A 87 -15.95 5.45 10.85
C VAL A 87 -14.59 5.19 10.23
N LEU A 88 -13.53 5.47 10.96
CA LEU A 88 -12.16 5.20 10.57
C LEU A 88 -11.72 3.85 11.13
N PHE A 89 -11.21 2.98 10.25
CA PHE A 89 -10.66 1.69 10.59
C PHE A 89 -9.14 1.76 10.55
N LEU A 90 -8.48 1.17 11.55
CA LEU A 90 -7.05 0.89 11.53
C LEU A 90 -6.85 -0.61 11.70
N TYR A 91 -6.50 -1.26 10.60
CA TYR A 91 -6.14 -2.68 10.56
C TYR A 91 -4.64 -2.84 10.79
N TYR A 92 -4.22 -3.82 11.56
CA TYR A 92 -2.81 -4.14 11.79
C TYR A 92 -2.67 -5.62 12.09
N LYS A 93 -1.45 -6.14 12.18
CA LYS A 93 -1.20 -7.54 12.55
C LYS A 93 -0.37 -7.59 13.80
N ILE A 94 -0.60 -8.64 14.58
CA ILE A 94 0.18 -8.96 15.76
C ILE A 94 0.78 -10.36 15.61
N GLY A 95 1.92 -10.59 16.25
CA GLY A 95 2.55 -11.91 16.33
C GLY A 95 4.02 -11.92 15.94
N THR A 96 4.77 -12.79 16.60
CA THR A 96 6.23 -12.92 16.46
C THR A 96 6.64 -13.65 15.17
N SER A 97 5.77 -14.53 14.66
CA SER A 97 5.93 -15.25 13.39
C SER A 97 4.92 -14.75 12.35
N ILE A 98 5.41 -14.51 11.13
CA ILE A 98 4.58 -14.01 10.02
C ILE A 98 3.48 -15.02 9.66
N ALA A 99 3.79 -16.32 9.73
CA ALA A 99 2.84 -17.38 9.38
C ALA A 99 1.72 -17.58 10.42
N GLU A 100 1.85 -16.98 11.60
CA GLU A 100 0.91 -17.09 12.71
C GLU A 100 0.27 -15.74 13.04
N TRP A 101 0.39 -14.76 12.14
CA TRP A 101 -0.19 -13.44 12.35
C TRP A 101 -1.70 -13.51 12.53
N VAL A 102 -2.18 -12.70 13.46
CA VAL A 102 -3.61 -12.38 13.61
C VAL A 102 -3.80 -10.95 13.11
N THR A 103 -4.77 -10.74 12.22
CA THR A 103 -5.17 -9.39 11.80
C THR A 103 -6.13 -8.83 12.84
N MET A 104 -5.75 -7.70 13.43
CA MET A 104 -6.54 -6.95 14.39
C MET A 104 -7.12 -5.70 13.74
N VAL A 105 -8.25 -5.23 14.26
CA VAL A 105 -8.87 -3.98 13.87
C VAL A 105 -9.26 -3.17 15.10
N ILE A 106 -8.97 -1.87 15.04
CA ILE A 106 -9.52 -0.85 15.95
C ILE A 106 -10.27 0.19 15.11
N ARG A 107 -11.32 0.78 15.71
CA ARG A 107 -12.20 1.73 15.03
C ARG A 107 -12.21 3.06 15.77
N SER A 108 -12.35 4.14 15.02
CA SER A 108 -12.53 5.48 15.57
C SER A 108 -13.77 6.14 14.96
N ALA A 109 -14.57 6.75 15.83
CA ALA A 109 -15.74 7.56 15.47
C ALA A 109 -15.48 9.07 15.55
N ASP A 110 -14.25 9.45 15.96
CA ASP A 110 -13.79 10.82 16.14
C ASP A 110 -12.51 11.06 15.32
N ASP A 111 -12.51 10.59 14.07
CA ASP A 111 -11.44 10.84 13.10
C ASP A 111 -10.03 10.39 13.52
N GLY A 112 -9.89 9.49 14.49
CA GLY A 112 -8.62 8.95 14.97
C GLY A 112 -8.08 9.61 16.23
N PHE A 113 -8.88 10.41 16.95
CA PHE A 113 -8.50 10.92 18.28
C PHE A 113 -8.56 9.83 19.35
N THR A 114 -9.57 8.97 19.29
CA THR A 114 -9.70 7.79 20.15
C THR A 114 -9.97 6.54 19.33
N TRP A 115 -9.59 5.39 19.88
CA TRP A 115 -9.73 4.10 19.23
C TRP A 115 -10.47 3.12 20.14
N SER A 116 -11.29 2.26 19.55
CA SER A 116 -11.96 1.17 20.24
C SER A 116 -10.94 0.17 20.82
N ALA A 117 -11.42 -0.72 21.70
CA ALA A 117 -10.67 -1.93 22.02
C ALA A 117 -10.38 -2.74 20.74
N PRO A 118 -9.20 -3.39 20.63
CA PRO A 118 -8.87 -4.20 19.48
C PRO A 118 -9.67 -5.50 19.45
N VAL A 119 -10.12 -5.86 18.26
CA VAL A 119 -10.78 -7.15 17.99
C VAL A 119 -10.10 -7.83 16.81
N PRO A 120 -10.04 -9.18 16.76
CA PRO A 120 -9.60 -9.88 15.57
C PRO A 120 -10.56 -9.58 14.42
N LEU A 121 -10.02 -9.43 13.20
CA LEU A 121 -10.83 -9.21 12.01
C LEU A 121 -11.77 -10.38 11.73
N VAL A 122 -11.26 -11.60 11.93
CA VAL A 122 -12.02 -12.85 11.86
C VAL A 122 -11.57 -13.72 13.03
N GLU A 123 -12.52 -14.08 13.88
CA GLU A 123 -12.25 -14.86 15.09
C GLU A 123 -11.61 -16.22 14.76
N GLY A 124 -10.52 -16.55 15.45
CA GLY A 124 -9.80 -17.82 15.28
C GLY A 124 -8.92 -17.95 14.04
N ASP A 125 -8.82 -16.92 13.19
CA ASP A 125 -7.97 -16.94 11.99
C ASP A 125 -6.47 -16.83 12.31
N GLN A 126 -5.62 -17.47 11.48
CA GLN A 126 -4.16 -17.42 11.58
C GLN A 126 -3.52 -17.31 10.18
N GLY A 127 -2.37 -16.64 10.11
CA GLY A 127 -1.64 -16.39 8.87
C GLY A 127 -1.92 -15.03 8.25
N GLY A 128 -2.88 -14.30 8.81
CA GLY A 128 -3.23 -12.93 8.45
C GLY A 128 -4.34 -12.85 7.40
N ARG A 129 -5.28 -11.96 7.66
CA ARG A 129 -6.36 -11.52 6.75
C ARG A 129 -6.11 -10.11 6.22
N GLY A 130 -6.79 -9.78 5.15
CA GLY A 130 -6.75 -8.45 4.54
C GLY A 130 -7.37 -7.38 5.43
N PRO A 131 -6.96 -6.12 5.30
CA PRO A 131 -5.97 -5.63 4.34
C PRO A 131 -4.53 -5.84 4.81
N VAL A 132 -3.64 -6.26 3.90
CA VAL A 132 -2.18 -6.34 4.11
C VAL A 132 -1.44 -6.14 2.78
N LYS A 133 -0.61 -5.12 2.57
CA LYS A 133 -0.29 -3.86 3.27
C LYS A 133 -1.12 -2.68 2.70
N ASN A 134 -1.84 -2.89 1.60
CA ASN A 134 -2.52 -1.82 0.88
C ASN A 134 -3.98 -1.69 1.31
N LYS A 135 -4.54 -0.50 1.11
CA LYS A 135 -5.91 -0.13 1.50
C LYS A 135 -6.96 -1.00 0.78
N PRO A 136 -8.11 -1.29 1.42
CA PRO A 136 -9.27 -1.81 0.72
C PRO A 136 -9.76 -0.85 -0.36
N ILE A 137 -10.49 -1.38 -1.34
CA ILE A 137 -11.32 -0.59 -2.25
C ILE A 137 -12.80 -0.84 -1.96
N VAL A 138 -13.64 0.14 -2.28
CA VAL A 138 -15.09 -0.02 -2.31
C VAL A 138 -15.51 -0.22 -3.76
N LEU A 139 -16.14 -1.35 -4.08
CA LEU A 139 -16.69 -1.60 -5.41
C LEU A 139 -17.94 -0.75 -5.64
N GLN A 140 -18.34 -0.61 -6.91
CA GLN A 140 -19.56 0.12 -7.27
C GLN A 140 -20.84 -0.44 -6.65
N ASP A 141 -20.87 -1.72 -6.28
CA ASP A 141 -22.00 -2.33 -5.58
C ASP A 141 -21.97 -2.13 -4.04
N GLY A 142 -20.94 -1.46 -3.51
CA GLY A 142 -20.73 -1.22 -2.09
C GLY A 142 -19.91 -2.28 -1.36
N THR A 143 -19.52 -3.37 -2.02
CA THR A 143 -18.66 -4.41 -1.43
C THR A 143 -17.27 -3.83 -1.10
N LEU A 144 -16.77 -4.09 0.10
CA LEU A 144 -15.37 -3.83 0.44
C LEU A 144 -14.50 -4.99 0.02
N VAL A 145 -13.40 -4.70 -0.66
CA VAL A 145 -12.39 -5.69 -1.08
C VAL A 145 -11.05 -5.33 -0.46
N ALA A 146 -10.61 -6.12 0.52
CA ALA A 146 -9.38 -5.91 1.24
C ALA A 146 -8.27 -6.85 0.71
N PRO A 147 -7.19 -6.32 0.11
CA PRO A 147 -6.13 -7.16 -0.45
C PRO A 147 -5.33 -7.88 0.63
N ALA A 148 -5.00 -9.14 0.39
CA ALA A 148 -4.31 -9.97 1.36
C ALA A 148 -3.39 -11.01 0.73
N SER A 149 -2.63 -11.68 1.59
CA SER A 149 -1.75 -12.76 1.17
C SER A 149 -1.18 -13.53 2.36
N ILE A 150 -0.87 -14.81 2.17
CA ILE A 150 -0.27 -15.69 3.19
C ILE A 150 1.21 -15.98 2.95
N GLU A 151 1.93 -16.23 4.04
CA GLU A 151 3.31 -16.74 4.04
C GLU A 151 3.34 -18.12 4.72
N PRO A 152 4.24 -19.05 4.33
CA PRO A 152 5.47 -18.84 3.55
C PRO A 152 5.32 -18.96 2.02
N ALA A 153 4.20 -19.49 1.52
CA ALA A 153 4.03 -19.83 0.10
C ALA A 153 3.84 -18.62 -0.82
N TRP A 154 3.59 -17.42 -0.26
CA TRP A 154 3.33 -16.18 -1.01
C TRP A 154 2.20 -16.38 -2.01
N ASP A 155 1.02 -16.57 -1.44
CA ASP A 155 -0.25 -16.71 -2.14
C ASP A 155 -1.10 -15.49 -1.87
N ALA A 156 -1.49 -14.78 -2.93
CA ALA A 156 -2.36 -13.62 -2.85
C ALA A 156 -3.85 -14.04 -2.84
N PHE A 157 -4.68 -13.25 -2.19
CA PHE A 157 -6.14 -13.37 -2.17
C PHE A 157 -6.75 -12.02 -1.78
N VAL A 158 -8.08 -11.94 -1.70
CA VAL A 158 -8.77 -10.78 -1.12
C VAL A 158 -9.78 -11.24 -0.07
N ASP A 159 -10.04 -10.37 0.90
CA ASP A 159 -11.17 -10.50 1.81
C ASP A 159 -12.32 -9.60 1.35
N LEU A 160 -13.52 -10.16 1.31
CA LEU A 160 -14.74 -9.51 0.83
C LEU A 160 -15.68 -9.25 2.01
N SER A 161 -16.14 -8.01 2.14
CA SER A 161 -17.17 -7.64 3.11
C SER A 161 -18.37 -7.00 2.42
N PHE A 162 -19.55 -7.52 2.72
CA PHE A 162 -20.84 -7.08 2.16
C PHE A 162 -21.65 -6.23 3.16
N ASP A 163 -21.10 -6.00 4.36
CA ASP A 163 -21.75 -5.29 5.48
C ASP A 163 -20.92 -4.11 5.98
N GLY A 164 -20.08 -3.54 5.10
CA GLY A 164 -19.29 -2.35 5.41
C GLY A 164 -18.09 -2.62 6.32
N GLY A 165 -17.54 -3.82 6.32
CA GLY A 165 -16.32 -4.20 7.04
C GLY A 165 -16.56 -4.80 8.42
N GLU A 166 -17.79 -5.26 8.70
CA GLU A 166 -18.11 -5.92 9.96
C GLU A 166 -17.78 -7.42 9.90
N THR A 167 -18.10 -8.08 8.79
CA THR A 167 -17.74 -9.48 8.52
C THR A 167 -17.01 -9.64 7.19
N TRP A 168 -16.15 -10.66 7.11
CA TRP A 168 -15.23 -10.86 5.98
C TRP A 168 -15.22 -12.31 5.50
N THR A 169 -15.43 -12.50 4.20
CA THR A 169 -15.31 -13.78 3.51
C THR A 169 -14.07 -13.77 2.63
N ARG A 170 -13.18 -14.75 2.83
CA ARG A 170 -11.98 -14.90 2.02
C ARG A 170 -12.33 -15.38 0.61
N SER A 171 -11.73 -14.77 -0.41
CA SER A 171 -11.81 -15.23 -1.80
C SER A 171 -11.04 -16.53 -2.02
N GLU A 172 -11.17 -17.10 -3.21
CA GLU A 172 -10.20 -18.11 -3.65
C GLU A 172 -8.78 -17.50 -3.69
N THR A 173 -7.78 -18.35 -3.47
CA THR A 173 -6.38 -17.97 -3.70
C THR A 173 -6.18 -17.71 -5.19
N VAL A 174 -5.48 -16.63 -5.52
CA VAL A 174 -5.13 -16.27 -6.90
C VAL A 174 -4.30 -17.40 -7.51
N PRO A 175 -4.74 -18.03 -8.61
CA PRO A 175 -3.95 -19.09 -9.24
C PRO A 175 -2.62 -18.53 -9.74
N LEU A 176 -1.53 -19.25 -9.48
CA LEU A 176 -0.19 -18.89 -9.92
C LEU A 176 0.47 -20.13 -10.52
N ASP A 177 1.02 -20.01 -11.74
CA ASP A 177 1.86 -21.07 -12.28
C ASP A 177 3.15 -21.13 -11.47
N ARG A 178 3.30 -22.20 -10.70
CA ARG A 178 4.47 -22.42 -9.84
C ARG A 178 5.63 -23.07 -10.59
N VAL A 179 5.41 -23.54 -11.82
CA VAL A 179 6.46 -24.14 -12.64
C VAL A 179 7.42 -23.04 -13.09
N GLY A 180 8.70 -23.18 -12.73
CA GLY A 180 9.75 -22.25 -13.16
C GLY A 180 9.91 -20.99 -12.32
N LEU A 181 9.08 -20.79 -11.28
CA LEU A 181 9.31 -19.72 -10.29
C LEU A 181 10.67 -19.90 -9.62
N GLN A 182 11.43 -18.81 -9.50
CA GLN A 182 12.72 -18.78 -8.83
C GLN A 182 12.58 -18.56 -7.33
N GLY A 183 11.53 -17.88 -6.90
CA GLY A 183 11.26 -17.61 -5.49
C GLY A 183 9.94 -18.19 -5.00
N LYS A 184 9.24 -17.41 -4.17
CA LYS A 184 8.08 -17.88 -3.40
C LYS A 184 6.76 -17.71 -4.16
N GLY A 185 6.61 -16.61 -4.89
CA GLY A 185 5.37 -16.26 -5.57
C GLY A 185 5.03 -14.77 -5.47
N ILE A 186 3.75 -14.48 -5.26
CA ILE A 186 3.16 -13.14 -5.32
C ILE A 186 2.50 -12.76 -3.98
N ILE A 187 2.59 -11.50 -3.59
CA ILE A 187 2.15 -11.08 -2.25
C ILE A 187 1.78 -9.59 -2.24
N GLN A 188 1.01 -9.17 -1.22
CA GLN A 188 0.64 -7.77 -0.96
C GLN A 188 0.03 -7.06 -2.19
N PRO A 189 -1.17 -7.47 -2.63
CA PRO A 189 -1.83 -6.86 -3.78
C PRO A 189 -2.18 -5.38 -3.53
N THR A 190 -2.25 -4.60 -4.60
CA THR A 190 -3.03 -3.36 -4.69
C THR A 190 -4.15 -3.56 -5.71
N LEU A 191 -5.31 -2.94 -5.50
CA LEU A 191 -6.54 -3.23 -6.24
C LEU A 191 -7.09 -1.99 -6.94
N TRP A 192 -7.86 -2.21 -8.01
CA TRP A 192 -8.81 -1.24 -8.57
C TRP A 192 -9.95 -1.96 -9.29
N GLU A 193 -11.10 -1.31 -9.38
CA GLU A 193 -12.23 -1.75 -10.19
C GLU A 193 -12.26 -0.93 -11.49
N SER A 194 -12.32 -1.57 -12.66
CA SER A 194 -12.40 -0.87 -13.95
C SER A 194 -13.85 -0.56 -14.34
N GLU A 195 -14.71 -1.57 -14.20
CA GLU A 195 -16.14 -1.61 -14.48
C GLU A 195 -16.84 -2.39 -13.36
N PRO A 196 -18.17 -2.24 -13.14
CA PRO A 196 -18.86 -2.94 -12.05
C PRO A 196 -18.55 -4.45 -12.01
N GLY A 197 -17.96 -4.91 -10.91
CA GLY A 197 -17.58 -6.31 -10.70
C GLY A 197 -16.30 -6.76 -11.42
N ILE A 198 -15.69 -5.91 -12.25
CA ILE A 198 -14.41 -6.19 -12.93
C ILE A 198 -13.28 -5.60 -12.09
N VAL A 199 -12.65 -6.46 -11.28
CA VAL A 199 -11.62 -6.08 -10.31
C VAL A 199 -10.27 -6.58 -10.78
N HIS A 200 -9.25 -5.77 -10.58
CA HIS A 200 -7.88 -6.06 -10.97
C HIS A 200 -6.96 -5.96 -9.77
N MET A 201 -5.85 -6.70 -9.83
CA MET A 201 -4.78 -6.55 -8.86
C MET A 201 -3.41 -6.44 -9.51
N LEU A 202 -2.51 -5.67 -8.88
CA LEU A 202 -1.07 -5.77 -9.07
C LEU A 202 -0.43 -6.27 -7.79
N THR A 203 0.57 -7.15 -7.91
CA THR A 203 1.27 -7.76 -6.78
C THR A 203 2.78 -7.57 -6.91
N ARG A 204 3.46 -7.42 -5.77
CA ARG A 204 4.92 -7.60 -5.76
C ARG A 204 5.23 -9.09 -5.82
N SER A 205 6.40 -9.45 -6.35
CA SER A 205 6.80 -10.84 -6.51
C SER A 205 8.27 -11.08 -6.17
N THR A 206 8.64 -12.35 -6.07
CA THR A 206 10.04 -12.78 -6.06
C THR A 206 10.68 -12.87 -7.45
N GLU A 207 9.89 -12.73 -8.52
CA GLU A 207 10.26 -13.08 -9.90
C GLU A 207 10.78 -11.89 -10.71
N GLY A 208 11.13 -10.79 -10.03
CA GLY A 208 11.71 -9.63 -10.71
C GLY A 208 10.72 -8.77 -11.48
N ALA A 209 9.42 -9.07 -11.46
CA ALA A 209 8.36 -8.34 -12.17
C ALA A 209 7.13 -8.11 -11.28
N ILE A 210 6.35 -7.07 -11.54
CA ILE A 210 5.00 -6.93 -10.97
C ILE A 210 4.09 -7.94 -11.67
N TYR A 211 3.27 -8.65 -10.91
CA TYR A 211 2.30 -9.60 -11.46
C TYR A 211 0.89 -9.02 -11.41
N ARG A 212 0.08 -9.36 -12.41
CA ARG A 212 -1.32 -8.98 -12.52
C ARG A 212 -2.22 -10.20 -12.46
N SER A 213 -3.41 -10.02 -11.89
CA SER A 213 -4.54 -10.96 -12.03
C SER A 213 -5.83 -10.15 -12.06
N ASP A 214 -6.84 -10.70 -12.74
CA ASP A 214 -8.10 -10.05 -13.04
C ASP A 214 -9.26 -10.95 -12.60
N SER A 215 -10.30 -10.32 -12.06
CA SER A 215 -11.54 -10.93 -11.59
C SER A 215 -12.72 -10.32 -12.34
N ALA A 216 -13.67 -11.15 -12.75
CA ALA A 216 -14.90 -10.73 -13.42
C ALA A 216 -16.15 -10.89 -12.53
N ASP A 217 -15.96 -11.21 -11.25
CA ASP A 217 -17.05 -11.55 -10.33
C ASP A 217 -16.94 -10.84 -8.96
N GLY A 218 -16.36 -9.64 -8.96
CA GLY A 218 -16.21 -8.80 -7.76
C GLY A 218 -15.09 -9.24 -6.83
N GLY A 219 -14.06 -9.92 -7.34
CA GLY A 219 -12.90 -10.39 -6.57
C GLY A 219 -13.10 -11.76 -5.90
N ARG A 220 -14.13 -12.51 -6.26
CA ARG A 220 -14.40 -13.85 -5.68
C ARG A 220 -13.46 -14.90 -6.26
N THR A 221 -13.31 -14.89 -7.59
CA THR A 221 -12.37 -15.73 -8.33
C THR A 221 -11.47 -14.88 -9.20
N TRP A 222 -10.31 -15.43 -9.55
CA TRP A 222 -9.22 -14.72 -10.19
C TRP A 222 -8.65 -15.56 -11.34
N CYS A 223 -8.31 -14.91 -12.46
CA CYS A 223 -7.54 -15.56 -13.50
C CYS A 223 -6.13 -15.91 -12.99
N GLN A 224 -5.45 -16.82 -13.67
CA GLN A 224 -4.06 -17.13 -13.33
C GLN A 224 -3.20 -15.87 -13.44
N ALA A 225 -2.46 -15.56 -12.37
CA ALA A 225 -1.58 -14.41 -12.34
C ALA A 225 -0.48 -14.51 -13.40
N TYR A 226 -0.18 -13.38 -14.03
CA TYR A 226 0.82 -13.26 -15.09
C TYR A 226 1.75 -12.08 -14.85
N ALA A 227 2.99 -12.21 -15.29
CA ALA A 227 3.98 -11.13 -15.19
C ALA A 227 3.60 -9.98 -16.14
N THR A 228 3.74 -8.75 -15.66
CA THR A 228 3.67 -7.53 -16.47
C THR A 228 5.07 -7.13 -16.94
N GLU A 229 5.14 -6.12 -17.81
CA GLU A 229 6.42 -5.54 -18.23
C GLU A 229 7.12 -4.77 -17.09
N LEU A 230 6.37 -4.32 -16.08
CA LEU A 230 6.90 -3.54 -14.97
C LEU A 230 7.89 -4.36 -14.13
N PRO A 231 9.11 -3.85 -13.91
CA PRO A 231 10.06 -4.51 -13.02
C PRO A 231 9.61 -4.44 -11.55
N ASN A 232 9.99 -5.44 -10.76
CA ASN A 232 9.82 -5.42 -9.32
C ASN A 232 11.04 -6.02 -8.61
N ASN A 233 11.60 -5.26 -7.67
CA ASN A 233 12.74 -5.64 -6.86
C ASN A 233 12.36 -6.40 -5.58
N ASN A 234 11.12 -6.92 -5.51
CA ASN A 234 10.50 -7.48 -4.31
C ASN A 234 10.22 -6.45 -3.19
N SER A 235 9.94 -5.21 -3.58
CA SER A 235 9.41 -4.16 -2.68
C SER A 235 7.91 -4.00 -2.82
N GLY A 236 7.28 -3.54 -1.74
CA GLY A 236 5.87 -3.17 -1.74
C GLY A 236 5.58 -2.08 -2.76
N ILE A 237 4.40 -2.16 -3.34
CA ILE A 237 3.82 -1.21 -4.29
C ILE A 237 2.46 -0.77 -3.76
N ASP A 238 1.97 0.38 -4.19
CA ASP A 238 0.57 0.78 -3.95
C ASP A 238 0.08 1.64 -5.11
N LEU A 239 -1.22 1.57 -5.37
CA LEU A 239 -1.88 2.23 -6.49
C LEU A 239 -3.16 2.90 -6.04
N VAL A 240 -3.55 3.95 -6.77
CA VAL A 240 -4.90 4.53 -6.69
C VAL A 240 -5.45 4.76 -8.09
N LYS A 241 -6.75 4.50 -8.27
CA LYS A 241 -7.52 4.91 -9.45
C LYS A 241 -8.09 6.30 -9.20
N LEU A 242 -7.81 7.24 -10.08
CA LEU A 242 -8.36 8.59 -10.06
C LEU A 242 -9.81 8.58 -10.60
N GLU A 243 -10.58 9.61 -10.27
CA GLU A 243 -11.99 9.75 -10.70
C GLU A 243 -12.16 9.72 -12.23
N ASN A 244 -11.14 10.19 -12.97
CA ASN A 244 -11.12 10.17 -14.44
C ASN A 244 -10.73 8.81 -15.04
N GLY A 245 -10.53 7.78 -14.22
CA GLY A 245 -10.17 6.43 -14.64
C GLY A 245 -8.68 6.15 -14.77
N MET A 246 -7.82 7.17 -14.69
CA MET A 246 -6.37 7.00 -14.73
C MET A 246 -5.87 6.26 -13.47
N LEU A 247 -4.87 5.40 -13.62
CA LEU A 247 -4.20 4.74 -12.51
C LEU A 247 -2.90 5.46 -12.19
N ALA A 248 -2.59 5.62 -10.91
CA ALA A 248 -1.32 6.13 -10.40
C ALA A 248 -0.66 5.07 -9.51
N LEU A 249 0.52 4.60 -9.89
CA LEU A 249 1.27 3.54 -9.22
C LEU A 249 2.57 4.09 -8.64
N VAL A 250 2.84 3.76 -7.37
CA VAL A 250 4.13 4.05 -6.74
C VAL A 250 4.90 2.75 -6.54
N TYR A 251 6.10 2.64 -7.11
CA TYR A 251 6.94 1.44 -7.05
C TYR A 251 8.42 1.75 -7.27
N ASN A 252 9.27 0.72 -7.10
CA ASN A 252 10.69 0.79 -7.43
C ASN A 252 10.94 0.09 -8.78
N PRO A 253 11.35 0.81 -9.84
CA PRO A 253 11.42 0.26 -11.19
C PRO A 253 12.73 -0.50 -11.44
N THR A 254 13.09 -1.41 -10.54
CA THR A 254 14.34 -2.16 -10.59
C THR A 254 14.10 -3.65 -10.45
N ARG A 255 15.05 -4.47 -10.92
CA ARG A 255 15.01 -5.93 -10.81
C ARG A 255 16.11 -6.42 -9.85
N PRO A 256 15.94 -7.57 -9.19
CA PRO A 256 17.05 -8.25 -8.54
C PRO A 256 18.14 -8.63 -9.56
N GLU A 257 19.39 -8.69 -9.10
CA GLU A 257 20.47 -9.31 -9.87
C GLU A 257 20.21 -10.82 -10.08
N PRO A 258 20.75 -11.44 -11.14
CA PRO A 258 20.62 -12.87 -11.36
C PRO A 258 21.00 -13.70 -10.11
N GLY A 259 20.11 -14.63 -9.73
CA GLY A 259 20.29 -15.47 -8.53
C GLY A 259 19.92 -14.79 -7.20
N LYS A 260 19.39 -13.56 -7.21
CA LYS A 260 18.86 -12.88 -6.03
C LYS A 260 17.34 -12.76 -6.10
N ILE A 261 16.68 -12.83 -4.94
CA ILE A 261 15.22 -12.67 -4.79
C ILE A 261 14.84 -11.23 -4.39
N LYS A 262 15.81 -10.40 -4.02
CA LYS A 262 15.60 -9.01 -3.60
C LYS A 262 16.57 -8.10 -4.36
N GLY A 263 16.05 -6.98 -4.88
CA GLY A 263 16.84 -5.96 -5.56
C GLY A 263 16.93 -4.65 -4.77
N PRO A 264 17.60 -3.63 -5.34
CA PRO A 264 17.79 -2.33 -4.69
C PRO A 264 16.47 -1.58 -4.58
N ARG A 265 16.12 -1.10 -3.39
CA ARG A 265 14.88 -0.33 -3.10
C ARG A 265 15.03 1.16 -3.43
N THR A 266 15.59 1.46 -4.59
CA THR A 266 15.85 2.81 -5.10
C THR A 266 16.03 2.70 -6.62
N PRO A 267 15.56 3.69 -7.41
CA PRO A 267 14.73 4.84 -7.02
C PRO A 267 13.30 4.43 -6.67
N LEU A 268 12.53 5.35 -6.07
CA LEU A 268 11.08 5.25 -5.90
C LEU A 268 10.41 6.22 -6.88
N VAL A 269 9.53 5.71 -7.74
CA VAL A 269 8.85 6.51 -8.78
C VAL A 269 7.33 6.42 -8.67
N LEU A 270 6.67 7.43 -9.23
CA LEU A 270 5.25 7.49 -9.53
C LEU A 270 5.06 7.36 -11.05
N SER A 271 4.26 6.41 -11.50
CA SER A 271 3.94 6.19 -12.91
C SER A 271 2.43 6.12 -13.13
N PHE A 272 1.99 6.35 -14.37
CA PHE A 272 0.57 6.45 -14.69
C PHE A 272 0.16 5.49 -15.80
N SER A 273 -1.07 4.99 -15.72
CA SER A 273 -1.69 4.19 -16.78
C SER A 273 -3.07 4.74 -17.14
N LYS A 274 -3.36 4.80 -18.44
CA LYS A 274 -4.62 5.30 -19.00
C LYS A 274 -5.47 4.20 -19.64
N ASP A 275 -4.92 3.01 -19.75
CA ASP A 275 -5.48 1.88 -20.48
C ASP A 275 -5.69 0.68 -19.54
N ASN A 276 -6.18 0.97 -18.34
CA ASN A 276 -6.51 -0.04 -17.34
C ASN A 276 -5.31 -0.92 -16.93
N GLY A 277 -4.13 -0.31 -16.79
CA GLY A 277 -2.92 -0.95 -16.29
C GLY A 277 -2.20 -1.83 -17.31
N LEU A 278 -2.49 -1.68 -18.61
CA LEU A 278 -1.81 -2.42 -19.68
C LEU A 278 -0.47 -1.78 -20.02
N THR A 279 -0.41 -0.46 -20.14
CA THR A 279 0.81 0.31 -20.36
C THR A 279 1.00 1.36 -19.27
N TRP A 280 2.26 1.72 -19.02
CA TRP A 280 2.67 2.63 -17.94
C TRP A 280 3.69 3.63 -18.47
N ASP A 281 3.35 4.91 -18.34
CA ASP A 281 4.17 6.03 -18.83
C ASP A 281 4.38 7.08 -17.73
N HIS A 282 5.14 8.13 -18.07
CA HIS A 282 5.29 9.35 -17.27
C HIS A 282 5.87 9.13 -15.86
N GLU A 283 7.00 8.41 -15.80
CA GLU A 283 7.71 8.19 -14.53
C GLU A 283 8.17 9.51 -13.91
N ARG A 284 7.75 9.75 -12.67
CA ARG A 284 8.23 10.84 -11.84
C ARG A 284 9.01 10.29 -10.67
N LEU A 285 10.23 10.79 -10.50
CA LEU A 285 11.05 10.48 -9.34
C LEU A 285 10.44 11.08 -8.05
N LEU A 286 10.21 10.22 -7.05
CA LEU A 286 9.80 10.65 -5.70
C LEU A 286 10.99 10.72 -4.75
N ASP A 287 11.87 9.72 -4.81
CA ASP A 287 13.09 9.67 -3.99
C ASP A 287 14.13 8.72 -4.57
N GLU A 288 15.40 9.03 -4.31
CA GLU A 288 16.54 8.19 -4.67
C GLU A 288 17.72 8.44 -3.73
N GLY A 289 18.73 7.56 -3.82
CA GLY A 289 19.97 7.68 -3.07
C GLY A 289 20.35 6.37 -2.40
N ASP A 290 21.06 6.47 -1.28
CA ASP A 290 21.55 5.32 -0.54
C ASP A 290 20.46 4.64 0.29
N LYS A 291 20.69 3.37 0.63
CA LYS A 291 19.79 2.50 1.40
C LYS A 291 18.48 2.16 0.67
N GLN A 292 17.33 2.60 1.19
CA GLN A 292 16.01 2.15 0.72
C GLN A 292 14.91 3.21 0.83
N TYR A 293 14.04 3.24 -0.17
CA TYR A 293 12.82 4.04 -0.27
C TYR A 293 11.70 3.10 -0.70
N SER A 294 10.80 2.76 0.22
CA SER A 294 9.97 1.56 0.03
C SER A 294 8.67 1.58 0.78
N TYR A 295 7.81 0.61 0.48
CA TYR A 295 6.49 0.45 1.10
C TYR A 295 5.67 1.74 1.00
N PRO A 296 5.44 2.23 -0.23
CA PRO A 296 4.63 3.41 -0.43
C PRO A 296 3.17 3.13 -0.08
N ALA A 297 2.43 4.15 0.31
CA ALA A 297 0.98 4.19 0.30
C ALA A 297 0.55 5.45 -0.45
N ILE A 298 -0.49 5.35 -1.27
CA ILE A 298 -0.98 6.45 -2.10
C ILE A 298 -2.51 6.51 -2.02
N ILE A 299 -3.06 7.72 -1.85
CA ILE A 299 -4.49 8.00 -2.01
C ILE A 299 -4.67 9.21 -2.94
N ALA A 300 -5.87 9.38 -3.48
CA ALA A 300 -6.21 10.51 -4.35
C ALA A 300 -7.41 11.28 -3.79
N ASN A 301 -7.38 12.59 -3.98
CA ASN A 301 -8.50 13.49 -3.73
C ASN A 301 -8.64 14.41 -4.96
N GLY A 302 -9.57 14.08 -5.86
CA GLY A 302 -9.63 14.69 -7.19
C GLY A 302 -8.30 14.50 -7.94
N LEU A 303 -7.59 15.61 -8.18
CA LEU A 303 -6.29 15.65 -8.87
C LEU A 303 -5.09 15.74 -7.92
N GLU A 304 -5.31 15.67 -6.61
CA GLU A 304 -4.24 15.66 -5.62
C GLU A 304 -3.91 14.22 -5.23
N LEU A 305 -2.63 13.85 -5.35
CA LEU A 305 -2.08 12.60 -4.86
C LEU A 305 -1.38 12.85 -3.52
N LEU A 306 -1.73 12.04 -2.53
CA LEU A 306 -1.11 12.06 -1.21
C LEU A 306 -0.36 10.73 -1.04
N ILE A 307 0.94 10.81 -0.78
CA ILE A 307 1.83 9.66 -0.79
C ILE A 307 2.60 9.63 0.53
N THR A 308 2.67 8.47 1.18
CA THR A 308 3.68 8.21 2.22
C THR A 308 4.58 7.06 1.82
N TYR A 309 5.81 7.03 2.33
CA TYR A 309 6.68 5.87 2.16
C TYR A 309 7.72 5.82 3.26
N THR A 310 8.30 4.63 3.43
CA THR A 310 9.44 4.44 4.31
C THR A 310 10.70 5.00 3.68
N TRP A 311 11.33 5.93 4.38
CA TRP A 311 12.62 6.51 4.04
C TRP A 311 13.70 5.88 4.93
N LYS A 312 14.59 5.11 4.32
CA LYS A 312 15.78 4.46 4.92
C LYS A 312 15.54 3.63 6.19
N ARG A 313 14.29 3.26 6.51
CA ARG A 313 13.85 2.66 7.80
C ARG A 313 14.00 3.58 9.01
N GLU A 314 14.29 4.85 8.75
CA GLU A 314 14.60 5.87 9.76
C GLU A 314 13.53 6.95 9.79
N ARG A 315 12.76 7.14 8.71
CA ARG A 315 11.68 8.14 8.65
C ARG A 315 10.50 7.61 7.84
N ILE A 316 9.36 8.25 8.02
CA ILE A 316 8.26 8.21 7.06
C ILE A 316 8.24 9.56 6.34
N ALA A 317 8.38 9.52 5.02
CA ALA A 317 8.23 10.69 4.17
C ALA A 317 6.77 10.83 3.74
N PHE A 318 6.31 12.06 3.62
CA PHE A 318 5.04 12.43 3.02
C PHE A 318 5.30 13.30 1.79
N GLN A 319 4.53 13.07 0.74
CA GLN A 319 4.48 13.92 -0.44
C GLN A 319 3.05 14.23 -0.86
N LYS A 320 2.81 15.50 -1.18
CA LYS A 320 1.59 15.96 -1.85
C LYS A 320 1.95 16.41 -3.25
N ILE A 321 1.25 15.86 -4.26
CA ILE A 321 1.45 16.18 -5.67
C ILE A 321 0.11 16.60 -6.27
N SER A 322 0.03 17.81 -6.83
CA SER A 322 -1.14 18.25 -7.60
C SER A 322 -0.92 17.98 -9.08
N LEU A 323 -1.87 17.31 -9.74
CA LEU A 323 -1.83 17.04 -11.17
C LEU A 323 -2.48 18.20 -11.94
N ASP A 324 -1.79 18.71 -12.96
CA ASP A 324 -2.35 19.69 -13.89
C ASP A 324 -2.89 18.97 -15.13
N MET A 325 -4.22 18.97 -15.30
CA MET A 325 -4.90 18.33 -16.42
C MET A 325 -5.04 19.26 -17.65
N SER A 326 -4.64 20.53 -17.55
CA SER A 326 -4.80 21.52 -18.63
C SER A 326 -3.66 21.48 -19.67
N ARG A 327 -2.57 20.77 -19.35
CA ARG A 327 -1.44 20.58 -20.27
C ARG A 327 -1.35 19.14 -20.73
N ASN A 328 -1.02 18.99 -22.01
CA ASN A 328 -0.84 17.74 -22.75
C ASN A 328 0.21 16.77 -22.15
N ASP A 329 0.76 17.00 -20.97
CA ASP A 329 1.88 16.22 -20.42
C ASP A 329 1.45 14.82 -19.97
N LEU A 330 0.15 14.58 -19.75
CA LEU A 330 -0.41 13.23 -19.66
C LEU A 330 -0.76 12.65 -21.05
N TYR A 331 -0.83 13.46 -22.10
CA TYR A 331 -1.24 13.09 -23.46
C TYR A 331 -0.10 13.03 -24.49
N SER A 332 1.14 13.37 -24.13
CA SER A 332 2.28 13.32 -25.03
C SER A 332 3.28 12.25 -24.59
N GLY A 333 3.17 11.06 -25.19
CA GLY A 333 4.26 10.10 -25.21
C GLY A 333 5.47 10.74 -25.90
N ASN A 334 6.61 10.83 -25.21
CA ASN A 334 7.86 11.17 -25.84
C ASN A 334 8.97 10.26 -25.32
N ASN A 335 9.52 9.53 -26.28
CA ASN A 335 10.63 8.59 -26.17
C ASN A 335 11.86 9.24 -25.54
N TYR A 336 12.43 8.62 -24.51
CA TYR A 336 13.83 8.82 -24.17
C TYR A 336 14.67 7.72 -24.81
N THR A 337 15.33 8.10 -25.90
CA THR A 337 16.41 7.36 -26.54
C THR A 337 17.59 7.26 -25.58
N THR A 338 17.99 6.03 -25.27
CA THR A 338 19.26 5.66 -24.67
C THR A 338 20.44 6.31 -25.39
N ILE A 339 21.28 7.07 -24.69
CA ILE A 339 22.65 7.34 -25.13
C ILE A 339 23.57 6.56 -24.19
N LEU A 340 24.08 5.44 -24.72
CA LEU A 340 25.29 4.78 -24.26
C LEU A 340 26.49 5.65 -24.61
N LEU A 341 27.40 5.84 -23.65
CA LEU A 341 28.83 6.01 -23.90
C LEU A 341 29.60 5.00 -23.05
#